data_AF-X1KID7-F1
#
_entry.id   AF-X1KID7-F1
#
_cell.length_a   1.000
_cell.length_b   1.000
_cell.length_c   1.000
_cell.angle_alpha   90.00
_cell.angle_beta   90.00
_cell.angle_gamma   90.00
#
_symmetry.space_group_name_H-M   'P 1'
#
loop_
_entity.id
_entity.type
_entity.pdbx_description
1 polymer ?
#
loop_
_entity_poly.entity_id
_entity_poly.type
_entity_poly.pdbx_seq_one_letter_code
_entity_poly.pdbx_strand_id
1 'polypeptide(L)' 'MAVGVLGAAVFLMQASTEGFEVKNLRISPAEVKINESVTITADVKNLGGDAGAYGVTLSGLF' A
#
# COMPACT_ATOMS: atom_id res chain seq x y z
N MET A 1 -9.54 29.52 46.06
CA MET A 1 -10.12 28.27 45.53
C MET A 1 -10.00 28.30 44.02
N ALA A 2 -9.04 27.56 43.46
CA ALA A 2 -8.85 27.48 42.01
C ALA A 2 -9.86 26.46 41.45
N VAL A 3 -10.67 26.91 40.49
CA VAL A 3 -11.61 26.04 39.76
C VAL A 3 -10.77 25.21 38.78
N GLY A 4 -10.91 23.88 38.86
CA GLY A 4 -10.11 22.93 38.10
C GLY A 4 -10.39 22.96 36.60
N VAL A 5 -9.34 22.72 35.82
CA VAL A 5 -9.48 22.36 34.41
C VAL A 5 -9.33 20.84 34.32
N LEU A 6 -10.33 20.16 33.80
CA LEU A 6 -10.20 18.81 33.26
C LEU A 6 -10.75 18.86 31.84
N GLY A 7 -9.87 19.20 30.89
CA GLY A 7 -10.17 19.10 29.47
C GLY A 7 -10.41 17.63 29.10
N ALA A 8 -11.55 17.35 28.49
CA ALA A 8 -11.83 16.03 27.95
C ALA A 8 -10.94 15.79 26.73
N ALA A 9 -10.00 14.83 26.82
CA ALA A 9 -9.31 14.30 25.66
C ALA A 9 -10.11 13.11 25.12
N VAL A 10 -10.68 13.26 23.92
CA VAL A 10 -11.35 12.16 23.20
C VAL A 10 -10.36 11.61 22.19
N PHE A 11 -9.85 10.40 22.41
CA PHE A 11 -9.07 9.66 21.42
C PHE A 11 -10.02 8.86 20.54
N LEU A 12 -10.15 9.26 19.27
CA LEU A 12 -10.87 8.48 18.27
C LEU A 12 -10.01 7.26 17.93
N MET A 13 -10.55 6.05 18.05
CA MET A 13 -9.91 4.82 17.56
C MET A 13 -9.73 4.96 16.05
N GLN A 14 -8.50 5.29 15.62
CA GLN A 14 -8.18 5.41 14.21
C GLN A 14 -8.13 3.99 13.65
N ALA A 15 -9.18 3.61 12.91
CA ALA A 15 -9.16 2.40 12.10
C ALA A 15 -8.18 2.63 10.94
N SER A 16 -6.87 2.45 11.16
CA SER A 16 -5.90 2.39 10.08
C SER A 16 -5.88 0.96 9.55
N THR A 17 -6.40 0.77 8.34
CA THR A 17 -6.11 -0.43 7.56
C THR A 17 -4.65 -0.32 7.12
N GLU A 18 -3.72 -0.65 8.02
CA GLU A 18 -2.29 -0.53 7.73
C GLU A 18 -1.89 -1.61 6.72
N GLY A 19 -1.38 -1.16 5.57
CA GLY A 19 -0.97 -2.04 4.48
C GLY A 19 -0.83 -1.30 3.16
N PHE A 20 -0.64 -2.08 2.10
CA PHE A 20 -0.60 -1.59 0.73
C PHE A 20 -1.82 -2.09 -0.04
N GLU A 21 -2.42 -1.20 -0.81
CA GLU A 21 -3.39 -1.57 -1.83
C GLU A 21 -2.67 -1.70 -3.17
N VAL A 22 -2.82 -2.85 -3.83
CA VAL A 22 -2.29 -3.10 -5.18
C VAL A 22 -3.45 -3.24 -6.14
N LYS A 23 -3.49 -2.41 -7.19
CA LYS A 23 -4.57 -2.38 -8.18
C LYS A 23 -4.02 -2.29 -9.60
N ASN A 24 -4.92 -2.48 -10.56
CA ASN A 24 -4.67 -2.28 -11.98
C ASN A 24 -3.43 -3.04 -12.50
N LEU A 25 -3.27 -4.30 -12.09
CA LEU A 25 -2.23 -5.18 -12.62
C LEU A 25 -2.46 -5.35 -14.13
N ARG A 26 -1.45 -4.99 -14.92
CA ARG A 26 -1.45 -5.13 -16.38
C ARG A 26 -0.19 -5.85 -16.82
N ILE A 27 -0.37 -6.77 -17.76
CA ILE A 27 0.70 -7.54 -18.38
C ILE A 27 0.56 -7.33 -19.88
N SER A 28 1.62 -6.85 -20.53
CA SER A 28 1.60 -6.62 -21.97
C SER A 28 2.98 -6.82 -22.60
N PRO A 29 3.06 -7.50 -23.76
CA PRO A 29 1.95 -8.17 -24.46
C PRO A 29 1.54 -9.48 -23.76
N ALA A 30 0.36 -10.01 -24.11
CA ALA A 30 -0.20 -11.23 -23.49
C ALA A 30 0.57 -12.50 -23.90
N GLU A 31 1.18 -12.48 -25.08
CA GLU A 31 2.01 -13.55 -25.61
C GLU A 31 3.26 -12.94 -26.22
N VAL A 32 4.39 -13.62 -26.03
CA VAL A 32 5.71 -13.24 -26.53
C VAL A 32 6.41 -14.47 -27.09
N LYS A 33 7.30 -14.26 -28.05
CA LYS A 33 8.24 -15.31 -28.47
C LYS A 33 9.41 -15.40 -27.50
N ILE A 34 10.19 -16.46 -27.64
CA ILE A 34 11.44 -16.64 -26.90
C ILE A 34 12.34 -15.42 -27.16
N ASN A 35 12.92 -14.88 -26.07
CA ASN A 35 13.77 -13.68 -26.04
C ASN A 35 13.06 -12.34 -26.27
N GLU A 36 11.73 -12.30 -26.30
CA GLU A 36 10.97 -11.03 -26.30
C GLU A 36 10.62 -10.60 -24.86
N SER A 37 10.40 -9.30 -24.67
CA SER A 37 10.14 -8.72 -23.34
C SER A 37 8.65 -8.59 -23.06
N VAL A 38 8.26 -8.86 -21.81
CA VAL A 38 6.92 -8.58 -21.26
C VAL A 38 7.06 -7.47 -20.23
N THR A 39 6.14 -6.51 -20.25
CA THR A 39 6.04 -5.46 -19.24
C THR A 39 4.89 -5.79 -18.28
N ILE A 40 5.19 -5.78 -16.98
CA ILE A 40 4.21 -5.95 -15.91
C ILE A 40 4.15 -4.64 -15.11
N THR A 41 2.95 -4.06 -14.99
CA THR A 41 2.72 -2.84 -14.22
C THR A 41 1.60 -3.05 -13.21
N ALA A 42 1.70 -2.39 -12.05
CA ALA A 42 0.66 -2.34 -11.04
C ALA A 42 0.74 -1.01 -10.29
N ASP A 43 -0.41 -0.52 -9.85
CA ASP A 43 -0.50 0.67 -9.02
C ASP A 43 -0.45 0.25 -7.55
N VAL A 44 0.49 0.81 -6.78
CA VAL A 44 0.67 0.51 -5.35
C VAL A 44 0.40 1.77 -4.54
N LYS A 45 -0.53 1.67 -3.58
CA LYS A 45 -0.86 2.76 -2.66
C LYS A 45 -0.54 2.35 -1.23
N ASN A 46 0.31 3.13 -0.55
CA ASN A 46 0.48 3.03 0.89
C ASN A 46 -0.79 3.54 1.59
N LEU A 47 -1.46 2.68 2.35
CA LEU A 47 -2.64 3.04 3.14
C LEU A 47 -2.28 3.42 4.59
N GLY A 48 -1.05 3.17 5.03
CA GLY A 48 -0.53 3.56 6.33
C GLY A 48 -0.19 5.06 6.40
N GLY A 49 0.01 5.55 7.62
CA GLY A 49 0.39 6.94 7.89
C GLY A 49 1.88 7.23 7.75
N ASP A 50 2.72 6.19 7.83
CA ASP A 50 4.17 6.33 7.86
C ASP A 50 4.80 6.10 6.48
N ALA A 51 5.82 6.93 6.18
CA ALA A 51 6.66 6.74 5.02
C ALA A 51 7.79 5.73 5.32
N GLY A 52 8.11 4.88 4.34
CA GLY A 52 9.17 3.88 4.47
C GLY A 52 9.48 3.18 3.16
N ALA A 53 10.53 2.36 3.15
CA ALA A 53 10.89 1.52 2.02
C ALA A 53 10.33 0.10 2.23
N TYR A 54 9.74 -0.47 1.18
CA TYR A 54 9.23 -1.84 1.20
C TYR A 54 9.68 -2.58 -0.08
N GLY A 55 10.19 -3.81 0.09
CA GLY A 55 10.63 -4.65 -1.02
C GLY A 55 9.46 -5.31 -1.74
N VAL A 56 9.39 -5.20 -3.06
CA VAL A 56 8.38 -5.85 -3.88
C VAL A 56 8.98 -7.08 -4.55
N THR A 57 8.29 -8.22 -4.44
CA THR A 57 8.69 -9.46 -5.13
C THR A 57 7.72 -9.72 -6.28
N LEU A 58 8.26 -9.91 -7.48
CA LEU A 58 7.52 -10.42 -8.62
C LEU A 58 7.86 -11.91 -8.80
N SER A 59 6.85 -12.77 -8.65
CA SER A 59 6.99 -14.23 -8.79
C SER A 59 6.08 -14.76 -9.89
N GLY A 60 6.57 -15.73 -10.67
CA GLY A 60 5.78 -16.48 -11.65
C GLY A 60 5.90 -17.98 -11.42
N LEU A 61 4.95 -18.75 -11.96
CA LEU A 61 5.07 -20.19 -12.12
C LEU A 61 5.70 -20.41 -13.50
N PHE A 62 6.89 -21.01 -13.54
CA PHE A 62 7.61 -21.38 -14.76
C PHE A 62 7.93 -22.87 -14.73
#